data_AF-A0AAW6WBF9-F1
#
_entry.id   AF-A0AAW6WBF9-F1
#
_cell.length_a   1.000
_cell.length_b   1.000
_cell.length_c   1.000
_cell.angle_alpha   90.00
_cell.angle_beta   90.00
_cell.angle_gamma   90.00
#
_symmetry.space_group_name_H-M   'P 1'
#
loop_
_entity.id
_entity.type
_entity.pdbx_description
1 polymer ?
#
loop_
_entity_poly.entity_id
_entity_poly.type
_entity_poly.pdbx_seq_one_letter_code
_entity_poly.pdbx_strand_id
1 'polypeptide(L)'
;MRNLAELEEKLLEIETAEEEIILHGVAYVAGIPFEKGKEEDARKLQELKSLYEKKIKEICNKEMTAEDCNYYIRLYLEAEQAVLAGQEYTIDGQNMRRADLEKIRKGRIWWENRKIQIKNNATGIQVFQICPNEF
;
A
#
# COMPACT_ATOMS: atom_id res chain seq x y z
N MET A 1 2.12 -5.53 3.24
CA MET A 1 1.59 -5.19 1.91
C MET A 1 1.68 -6.44 1.05
N ARG A 2 0.54 -6.99 0.62
CA ARG A 2 0.49 -8.28 -0.10
C ARG A 2 1.00 -8.07 -1.53
N ASN A 3 2.14 -8.65 -1.88
CA ASN A 3 2.65 -8.95 -3.22
C ASN A 3 2.35 -7.94 -4.35
N LEU A 4 2.44 -6.65 -4.07
CA LEU A 4 2.33 -5.60 -5.09
C LEU A 4 3.56 -5.65 -6.02
N ALA A 5 4.75 -5.77 -5.44
CA ALA A 5 6.01 -5.88 -6.16
C ALA A 5 6.04 -7.06 -7.15
N GLU A 6 5.51 -8.23 -6.78
CA GLU A 6 5.43 -9.39 -7.69
C GLU A 6 4.46 -9.15 -8.86
N LEU A 7 3.43 -8.32 -8.69
CA LEU A 7 2.47 -8.01 -9.74
C LEU A 7 3.02 -6.93 -10.69
N GLU A 8 3.76 -5.96 -10.15
CA GLU A 8 4.49 -4.95 -10.92
C GLU A 8 5.61 -5.60 -11.76
N GLU A 9 6.36 -6.54 -11.19
CA GLU A 9 7.38 -7.32 -11.92
C GLU A 9 6.77 -8.10 -13.08
N LYS A 10 5.62 -8.75 -12.87
CA LYS A 10 4.92 -9.47 -13.94
C LYS A 10 4.36 -8.56 -15.03
N LEU A 11 3.94 -7.35 -14.67
CA LEU A 11 3.51 -6.35 -15.66
C LEU A 11 4.71 -5.92 -16.52
N LEU A 12 5.87 -5.68 -15.89
CA LEU A 12 7.10 -5.33 -16.59
C LEU A 12 7.56 -6.44 -17.55
N GLU A 13 7.47 -7.72 -17.14
CA GLU A 13 7.78 -8.86 -18.02
C GLU A 13 6.89 -8.87 -19.27
N ILE A 14 5.60 -8.56 -19.11
CA ILE A 14 4.64 -8.48 -20.22
C ILE A 14 4.98 -7.32 -21.16
N GLU A 15 5.30 -6.15 -20.63
CA GLU A 15 5.66 -4.97 -21.44
C GLU A 15 6.97 -5.20 -22.21
N THR A 16 7.96 -5.80 -21.55
CA THR A 16 9.21 -6.20 -22.20
C THR A 16 8.94 -7.19 -23.33
N ALA A 17 8.05 -8.16 -23.09
CA ALA A 17 7.65 -9.11 -24.12
C ALA A 17 6.90 -8.45 -25.30
N GLU A 18 6.07 -7.42 -25.06
CA GLU A 18 5.46 -6.63 -26.14
C GLU A 18 6.54 -5.97 -27.01
N GLU A 19 7.57 -5.38 -26.40
CA GLU A 19 8.70 -4.76 -27.10
C GLU A 19 9.53 -5.80 -27.88
N GLU A 20 9.81 -6.96 -27.28
CA GLU A 20 10.54 -8.05 -27.92
C GLU A 20 9.76 -8.67 -29.08
N ILE A 21 8.44 -8.81 -28.98
CA ILE A 21 7.59 -9.24 -30.11
C ILE A 21 7.70 -8.23 -31.26
N ILE A 22 7.75 -6.93 -30.96
CA ILE A 22 7.89 -5.89 -31.98
C ILE A 22 9.26 -5.98 -32.67
N LEU A 23 10.34 -6.10 -31.89
CA LEU A 23 11.74 -6.08 -32.33
C LEU A 23 12.21 -7.39 -32.97
N HIS A 24 11.93 -8.52 -32.30
CA HIS A 24 12.47 -9.84 -32.62
C HIS A 24 11.42 -10.82 -33.16
N GLY A 25 10.13 -10.48 -33.08
CA GLY A 25 9.05 -11.28 -33.63
C GLY A 25 8.57 -12.43 -32.74
N VAL A 26 9.22 -12.68 -31.62
CA VAL A 26 8.83 -13.67 -30.61
C VAL A 26 9.28 -13.21 -29.22
N ALA A 27 8.47 -13.45 -28.20
CA ALA A 27 8.85 -13.24 -26.80
C ALA A 27 8.30 -14.36 -25.91
N TYR A 28 8.84 -14.47 -24.70
CA TYR A 28 8.40 -15.46 -23.72
C TYR A 28 7.91 -14.76 -22.46
N VAL A 29 6.65 -15.02 -22.07
CA VAL A 29 6.10 -14.58 -20.79
C VAL A 29 5.82 -15.82 -19.96
N ALA A 30 6.38 -15.91 -18.74
CA ALA A 30 6.28 -17.08 -17.87
C ALA A 30 6.59 -18.44 -18.57
N GLY A 31 7.49 -18.44 -19.56
CA GLY A 31 7.87 -19.63 -20.35
C GLY A 31 6.93 -19.98 -21.52
N ILE A 32 5.91 -19.16 -21.79
CA ILE A 32 4.99 -19.35 -22.92
C ILE A 32 5.43 -18.44 -24.08
N PRO A 33 5.64 -18.97 -25.31
CA PRO A 33 6.01 -18.17 -26.47
C PRO A 33 4.82 -17.39 -27.03
N PHE A 34 5.06 -16.13 -27.37
CA PHE A 34 4.15 -15.24 -28.08
C PHE A 34 4.81 -14.79 -29.39
N GLU A 35 4.14 -15.00 -30.52
CA GLU A 35 4.71 -14.73 -31.86
C GLU A 35 4.01 -13.55 -32.54
N LYS A 36 4.77 -12.76 -33.29
CA LYS A 36 4.27 -11.65 -34.11
C LYS A 36 3.47 -12.19 -35.29
N GLY A 37 2.20 -11.77 -35.38
CA GLY A 37 1.30 -12.12 -36.49
C GLY A 37 0.21 -13.14 -36.13
N LYS A 38 0.26 -13.75 -34.93
CA LYS A 38 -0.87 -14.50 -34.39
C LYS A 38 -1.78 -13.57 -33.60
N GLU A 39 -2.92 -13.21 -34.18
CA GLU A 39 -3.91 -12.33 -33.55
C GLU A 39 -4.41 -12.86 -32.20
N GLU A 40 -4.47 -14.19 -32.03
CA GLU A 40 -4.85 -14.82 -30.76
C GLU A 40 -3.84 -14.54 -29.64
N ASP A 41 -2.55 -14.52 -29.94
CA ASP A 41 -1.49 -14.35 -28.95
C ASP A 41 -1.34 -12.88 -28.56
N ALA A 42 -1.52 -11.95 -29.51
CA ALA A 42 -1.65 -10.52 -29.23
C ALA A 42 -2.84 -10.22 -28.31
N ARG A 43 -4.00 -10.87 -28.56
CA ARG A 43 -5.21 -10.70 -27.74
C ARG A 43 -5.02 -11.23 -26.32
N LYS A 44 -4.38 -12.40 -26.16
CA LYS A 44 -4.05 -12.97 -24.85
C LYS A 44 -3.09 -12.08 -24.07
N LEU A 45 -2.09 -11.51 -24.73
CA LEU A 45 -1.12 -10.62 -24.10
C LEU A 45 -1.79 -9.33 -23.59
N GLN A 46 -2.67 -8.74 -24.42
CA GLN A 46 -3.45 -7.56 -24.03
C GLN A 46 -4.43 -7.86 -22.87
N GLU A 47 -5.10 -9.02 -22.89
CA GLU A 47 -5.99 -9.46 -21.81
C GLU A 47 -5.22 -9.66 -20.50
N LEU A 48 -4.01 -10.22 -20.58
CA LEU A 48 -3.14 -10.45 -19.44
C LEU A 48 -2.66 -9.12 -18.83
N LYS A 49 -2.25 -8.15 -19.66
CA LYS A 49 -1.90 -6.79 -19.22
C LYS A 49 -3.04 -6.12 -18.46
N SER A 50 -4.23 -6.13 -19.05
CA SER A 50 -5.46 -5.58 -18.44
C SER A 50 -5.81 -6.25 -17.12
N LEU A 51 -5.64 -7.57 -17.01
CA LEU A 51 -5.87 -8.33 -15.78
C LEU A 51 -4.93 -7.90 -14.65
N TYR A 52 -3.63 -7.76 -14.92
CA TYR A 52 -2.65 -7.35 -13.92
C TYR A 52 -2.84 -5.89 -13.51
N GLU A 53 -3.09 -4.98 -14.45
CA GLU A 53 -3.45 -3.59 -14.14
C GLU A 53 -4.70 -3.50 -13.25
N LYS A 54 -5.73 -4.30 -13.54
CA LYS A 54 -6.95 -4.36 -12.73
C LYS A 54 -6.66 -4.88 -11.32
N LYS A 55 -5.82 -5.92 -11.18
CA LYS A 55 -5.41 -6.45 -9.87
C LYS A 55 -4.58 -5.44 -9.08
N ILE A 56 -3.66 -4.74 -9.73
CA ILE A 56 -2.86 -3.66 -9.12
C ILE A 56 -3.79 -2.54 -8.67
N LYS A 57 -4.74 -2.11 -9.52
CA LYS A 57 -5.76 -1.12 -9.16
C LYS A 57 -6.65 -1.62 -8.03
N GLU A 58 -7.04 -2.89 -8.00
CA GLU A 58 -7.85 -3.45 -6.91
C GLU A 58 -7.09 -3.53 -5.59
N ILE A 59 -5.79 -3.84 -5.62
CA ILE A 59 -4.93 -3.83 -4.42
C ILE A 59 -4.66 -2.41 -3.94
N CYS A 60 -4.39 -1.49 -4.86
CA CYS A 60 -4.13 -0.07 -4.58
C CYS A 60 -5.41 0.66 -4.14
N ASN A 61 -6.54 0.33 -4.75
CA ASN A 61 -7.88 0.81 -4.40
C ASN A 61 -8.54 -0.05 -3.33
N LYS A 62 -7.82 -1.00 -2.72
CA LYS A 62 -8.30 -1.64 -1.50
C LYS A 62 -8.29 -0.55 -0.43
N GLU A 63 -9.44 0.11 -0.31
CA GLU A 63 -9.67 1.23 0.59
C GLU A 63 -9.10 0.87 1.96
N MET A 64 -8.35 1.80 2.55
CA MET A 64 -7.85 1.68 3.91
C MET A 64 -9.01 1.25 4.80
N THR A 65 -8.99 -0.01 5.26
CA THR A 65 -10.13 -0.55 6.01
C THR A 65 -10.04 -0.09 7.47
N ALA A 66 -11.16 -0.13 8.19
CA ALA A 66 -11.14 0.14 9.63
C ALA A 66 -10.23 -0.85 10.39
N GLU A 67 -9.97 -2.03 9.83
CA GLU A 67 -9.03 -3.04 10.36
C GLU A 67 -7.58 -2.61 10.17
N ASP A 68 -7.21 -2.06 9.00
CA ASP A 68 -5.88 -1.47 8.78
C ASP A 68 -5.63 -0.31 9.74
N CYS A 69 -6.62 0.57 9.98
CA CYS A 69 -6.48 1.63 10.99
C CYS A 69 -6.29 1.07 12.40
N ASN A 70 -6.98 -0.02 12.79
CA ASN A 70 -6.79 -0.67 14.09
C ASN A 70 -5.37 -1.24 14.24
N TYR A 71 -4.81 -1.79 13.18
CA TYR A 71 -3.44 -2.31 13.17
C TYR A 71 -2.43 -1.19 13.46
N TYR A 72 -2.55 -0.04 12.78
CA TYR A 72 -1.68 1.11 13.06
C TYR A 72 -1.89 1.70 14.46
N ILE A 73 -3.14 1.86 14.91
CA ILE A 73 -3.42 2.33 16.28
C ILE A 73 -2.72 1.44 17.32
N ARG A 74 -2.72 0.12 17.12
CA ARG A 74 -2.03 -0.83 18.00
C ARG A 74 -0.50 -0.67 17.97
N LEU A 75 0.09 -0.48 16.78
CA LEU A 75 1.52 -0.20 16.65
C LEU A 75 1.92 1.08 17.40
N TYR A 76 1.13 2.15 17.28
CA TYR A 76 1.39 3.40 17.99
C TYR A 76 1.22 3.27 19.51
N LEU A 77 0.31 2.41 20.00
CA LEU A 77 0.18 2.09 21.42
C LEU A 77 1.40 1.31 21.94
N GLU A 78 1.87 0.33 21.18
CA GLU A 78 3.06 -0.45 21.53
C GLU A 78 4.30 0.43 21.58
N ALA A 79 4.47 1.33 20.60
CA ALA A 79 5.54 2.32 20.63
C ALA A 79 5.41 3.30 21.81
N GLU A 80 4.20 3.76 22.17
CA GLU A 80 4.00 4.57 23.37
C GLU A 80 4.45 3.82 24.63
N GLN A 81 4.11 2.53 24.75
CA GLN A 81 4.54 1.70 25.88
C GLN A 81 6.06 1.48 25.90
N ALA A 82 6.68 1.15 24.77
CA ALA A 82 8.13 0.97 24.65
C ALA A 82 8.89 2.25 25.02
N VAL A 83 8.41 3.39 24.52
CA VAL A 83 9.01 4.70 24.80
C VAL A 83 8.83 5.11 26.26
N LEU A 84 7.67 4.83 26.88
CA LEU A 84 7.45 5.05 28.32
C LEU A 84 8.34 4.13 29.17
N ALA A 85 8.62 2.91 28.71
CA ALA A 85 9.57 1.98 29.31
C ALA A 85 11.04 2.37 29.07
N GLY A 86 11.31 3.42 28.29
CA GLY A 86 12.66 3.89 27.98
C GLY A 86 13.37 3.11 26.88
N GLN A 87 12.64 2.30 26.10
CA GLN A 87 13.15 1.58 24.94
C GLN A 87 12.96 2.41 23.66
N GLU A 88 13.89 2.28 22.71
CA GLU A 88 13.79 2.86 21.37
C GLU A 88 12.97 1.91 20.49
N TYR A 89 12.04 2.46 19.69
CA TYR A 89 11.12 1.67 18.85
C TYR A 89 11.04 2.29 17.46
N THR A 90 10.91 1.49 16.41
CA THR A 90 10.87 1.98 15.02
C THR A 90 9.50 1.71 14.39
N ILE A 91 8.79 2.77 13.98
CA ILE A 91 7.55 2.68 13.18
C ILE A 91 7.82 3.29 11.81
N ASP A 92 7.54 2.55 10.73
CA ASP A 92 7.60 3.05 9.35
C ASP A 92 8.96 3.70 8.98
N GLY A 93 10.06 3.12 9.51
CA GLY A 93 11.42 3.63 9.30
C GLY A 93 11.82 4.85 10.15
N GLN A 94 10.93 5.37 10.99
CA GLN A 94 11.23 6.46 11.93
C GLN A 94 11.53 5.92 13.33
N ASN A 95 12.66 6.35 13.91
CA ASN A 95 13.02 6.02 15.30
C ASN A 95 12.24 6.89 16.28
N MET A 96 11.53 6.23 17.19
CA MET A 96 10.71 6.84 18.22
C MET A 96 11.43 6.78 19.56
N ARG A 97 11.58 7.94 20.21
CA ARG A 97 12.23 8.10 21.52
C ARG A 97 11.28 8.78 22.51
N ARG A 98 11.69 8.85 23.78
CA ARG A 98 10.94 9.53 24.86
C ARG A 98 10.64 11.00 24.58
N ALA A 99 11.52 11.66 23.82
CA ALA A 99 11.30 13.03 23.36
C ALA A 99 10.21 13.16 22.27
N ASP A 100 9.90 12.07 21.56
CA ASP A 100 8.93 12.04 20.46
C ASP A 100 7.54 11.56 20.89
N LEU A 101 7.30 11.38 22.20
CA LEU A 101 6.02 10.89 22.74
C LEU A 101 4.82 11.71 22.25
N GLU A 102 4.97 13.03 22.14
CA GLU A 102 3.93 13.90 21.59
C GLU A 102 3.62 13.60 20.12
N LYS A 103 4.64 13.27 19.31
CA LYS A 103 4.48 12.89 17.90
C LYS A 103 3.78 11.54 17.76
N ILE A 104 4.14 10.56 18.60
CA ILE A 104 3.49 9.24 18.63
C ILE A 104 2.00 9.40 18.95
N ARG A 105 1.66 10.23 19.95
CA ARG A 105 0.27 10.53 20.31
C ARG A 105 -0.50 11.22 19.17
N LYS A 106 0.11 12.22 18.52
CA LYS A 106 -0.50 12.88 17.35
C LYS A 106 -0.74 11.90 16.20
N GLY A 107 0.20 10.98 15.95
CA GLY A 107 0.05 9.91 14.97
C GLY A 107 -1.11 8.97 15.30
N ARG A 108 -1.24 8.52 16.56
CA ARG A 108 -2.37 7.71 17.01
C ARG A 108 -3.71 8.39 16.76
N ILE A 109 -3.84 9.65 17.18
CA ILE A 109 -5.08 10.42 17.04
C ILE A 109 -5.46 10.62 15.57
N TRP A 110 -4.46 10.80 14.70
CA TRP A 110 -4.69 10.86 13.26
C TRP A 110 -5.30 9.56 12.72
N TRP A 111 -4.77 8.39 13.13
CA TRP A 111 -5.30 7.09 12.73
C TRP A 111 -6.69 6.80 13.30
N GLU A 112 -6.97 7.22 14.53
CA GLU A 112 -8.30 7.14 15.13
C GLU A 112 -9.32 7.99 14.36
N ASN A 113 -8.96 9.22 14.01
CA ASN A 113 -9.80 10.10 13.19
C ASN A 113 -9.99 9.55 11.77
N ARG A 114 -8.96 8.92 11.19
CA ARG A 114 -9.06 8.28 9.86
C ARG A 114 -10.04 7.11 9.89
N LYS A 115 -9.99 6.27 10.93
CA LYS A 115 -10.95 5.17 11.16
C LYS A 115 -12.40 5.68 11.26
N ILE A 116 -12.61 6.78 11.97
CA ILE A 116 -13.93 7.40 12.13
C ILE A 116 -14.44 7.92 10.78
N GLN A 117 -13.58 8.55 9.98
CA GLN A 117 -13.93 9.02 8.63
C GLN A 117 -14.33 7.87 7.70
N ILE A 118 -13.56 6.77 7.70
CA ILE A 118 -13.88 5.56 6.93
C ILE A 118 -15.22 4.96 7.37
N LYS A 119 -15.49 4.91 8.68
CA LYS A 119 -16.74 4.35 9.22
C LYS A 119 -17.96 5.22 8.91
N ASN A 120 -17.81 6.54 8.93
CA ASN A 120 -18.92 7.47 8.75
C ASN A 120 -19.14 7.88 7.28
N ASN A 121 -18.27 7.45 6.35
CA ASN A 121 -18.27 7.84 4.93
C ASN A 121 -18.44 9.37 4.74
N ALA A 122 -17.98 10.15 5.71
CA ALA A 122 -18.32 11.55 5.88
C ALA A 122 -17.10 12.41 5.53
N THR A 123 -17.23 13.16 4.45
CA THR A 123 -16.29 14.15 3.95
C THR A 123 -16.24 15.37 4.89
N GLY A 124 -15.70 15.19 6.09
CA GLY A 124 -15.59 16.26 7.08
C GLY A 124 -14.54 15.93 8.14
N ILE A 125 -13.44 16.69 8.14
CA ILE A 125 -12.40 16.58 9.17
C ILE A 125 -12.97 17.20 10.46
N GLN A 126 -13.41 16.36 11.40
CA GLN A 126 -13.63 16.82 12.78
C GLN A 126 -12.26 16.94 13.46
N VAL A 127 -11.73 18.16 13.49
CA VAL A 127 -10.56 18.51 14.28
C VAL A 127 -10.97 18.49 15.75
N PHE A 128 -10.57 17.44 16.48
CA PHE A 128 -10.60 17.50 17.94
C PHE A 128 -9.45 18.40 18.39
N GLN A 129 -9.80 19.58 18.88
CA GLN A 129 -8.87 20.49 19.54
C GLN A 129 -8.49 19.85 20.89
N ILE A 130 -7.30 19.24 20.96
CA ILE A 130 -6.75 18.76 22.23
C ILE A 130 -6.37 20.01 23.01
N CYS A 131 -7.19 20.40 23.98
CA CYS A 131 -6.74 21.35 24.99
C CYS A 131 -5.56 20.70 25.72
N PRO A 132 -4.37 21.34 25.77
CA PRO A 132 -3.32 20.87 26.64
C PRO A 132 -3.85 20.95 28.08
N ASN A 133 -3.95 19.79 28.74
CA ASN A 133 -4.23 19.75 30.17
C ASN A 133 -2.99 20.31 30.86
N GLU A 134 -3.08 21.56 31.30
CA GLU A 134 -2.10 22.24 32.13
C GLU A 134 -1.78 21.35 33.34
N PHE A 135 -0.49 21.03 33.52
CA PHE A 135 0.08 20.49 34.75
C PHE A 135 0.85 21.61 35.43
#